data_AF-A0A7C1H3L9-F1
#
_entry.id   AF-A0A7C1H3L9-F1
#
_cell.length_a   1.000
_cell.length_b   1.000
_cell.length_c   1.000
_cell.angle_alpha   90.00
_cell.angle_beta   90.00
_cell.angle_gamma   90.00
#
_symmetry.space_group_name_H-M   'P 1'
#
loop_
_entity.id
_entity.type
_entity.pdbx_description
1 polymer ?
#
loop_
_entity_poly.entity_id
_entity_poly.type
_entity_poly.pdbx_seq_one_letter_code
_entity_poly.pdbx_strand_id
1 'polypeptide(L)' 'MKFKIAPNIHWVGKVDWELRRFHGEEYSTHRGTSYNSYLVEDEKTA' A
#
# COMPACT_ATOMS: atom_id res chain seq x y z
N MET A 1 4.86 -9.43 -1.50
CA MET A 1 6.24 -9.04 -1.12
C MET A 1 6.11 -8.31 0.22
N LYS A 2 6.79 -8.76 1.28
CA LYS A 2 6.68 -8.22 2.64
C LYS A 2 7.90 -7.34 2.90
N PHE A 3 7.71 -6.06 3.20
CA PHE A 3 8.80 -5.11 3.44
C PHE A 3 8.78 -4.66 4.90
N LYS A 4 9.91 -4.77 5.60
CA LYS A 4 10.02 -4.31 6.99
C LYS A 4 10.03 -2.77 7.02
N ILE A 5 9.12 -2.19 7.79
CA ILE A 5 9.04 -0.73 8.04
C ILE A 5 9.64 -0.41 9.40
N ALA A 6 9.29 -1.19 10.42
CA ALA A 6 9.78 -1.08 11.80
C ALA A 6 9.83 -2.49 12.44
N PRO A 7 10.35 -2.67 13.66
CA PRO A 7 10.15 -3.92 14.40
C PRO A 7 8.67 -4.29 14.42
N ASN A 8 8.36 -5.56 14.09
CA ASN A 8 7.00 -6.11 14.04
C ASN A 8 6.00 -5.43 13.09
N ILE A 9 6.41 -4.44 12.30
CA ILE A 9 5.55 -3.74 11.34
C ILE A 9 6.09 -3.94 9.93
N HIS A 10 5.24 -4.50 9.07
CA HIS A 10 5.59 -4.78 7.69
C HIS A 10 4.57 -4.17 6.73
N TRP A 11 5.06 -3.52 5.69
CA TRP A 11 4.23 -3.17 4.54
C TRP A 11 4.01 -4.43 3.70
N VAL A 12 2.74 -4.69 3.43
CA VAL A 12 2.23 -5.84 2.64
C VAL A 12 1.30 -5.37 1.52
N GLY A 13 1.38 -4.07 1.19
CA GLY A 13 0.58 -3.45 0.13
C GLY A 13 1.04 -3.79 -1.28
N LYS A 14 0.54 -3.01 -2.25
CA LYS A 14 0.82 -3.18 -3.67
C LYS A 14 1.18 -1.84 -4.30
N VAL A 15 2.22 -1.83 -5.12
CA VAL A 15 2.49 -0.73 -6.04
C VAL A 15 1.81 -1.03 -7.37
N ASP A 16 1.10 -0.03 -7.90
CA ASP A 16 0.47 -0.06 -9.21
C ASP A 16 1.11 1.01 -10.11
N TRP A 17 2.06 0.55 -10.92
CA TRP A 17 2.80 1.41 -11.84
C TRP A 17 1.99 1.79 -13.07
N GLU A 18 0.91 1.06 -13.37
CA GLU A 18 0.18 1.13 -14.63
C GLU A 18 -1.04 2.04 -14.55
N LEU A 19 -1.64 2.20 -13.35
CA LEU A 19 -2.77 3.10 -13.17
C LEU A 19 -2.42 4.52 -13.65
N ARG A 20 -3.26 5.07 -14.54
CA ARG A 20 -3.13 6.46 -15.04
C ARG A 20 -4.30 7.36 -14.67
N ARG A 21 -5.41 6.77 -14.24
CA ARG A 21 -6.69 7.43 -14.01
C ARG A 21 -7.32 6.85 -12.77
N PHE A 22 -7.84 7.71 -11.91
CA PHE A 22 -8.47 7.34 -10.66
C PHE A 22 -9.77 8.12 -10.51
N HIS A 23 -10.77 7.48 -9.92
CA HIS A 23 -12.15 7.97 -9.83
C HIS A 23 -12.85 8.25 -11.16
N GLY A 24 -12.37 7.70 -12.28
CA GLY A 24 -12.86 8.03 -13.63
C GLY A 24 -11.79 8.83 -14.37
N GLU A 25 -12.14 9.98 -14.93
CA GLU A 25 -11.22 10.92 -15.58
C GLU A 25 -10.84 12.11 -14.67
N GLU A 26 -11.38 12.13 -13.45
CA GLU A 26 -11.32 13.23 -12.49
C GLU A 26 -9.92 13.38 -11.87
N TYR A 27 -9.14 12.30 -11.82
CA TYR A 27 -7.82 12.33 -11.22
C TYR A 27 -6.79 11.52 -12.03
N SER A 28 -5.72 12.19 -12.46
CA SER A 28 -4.66 11.56 -13.24
C SER A 28 -3.48 11.13 -12.36
N THR A 29 -3.13 9.84 -12.41
CA THR A 29 -1.97 9.25 -11.72
C THR A 29 -0.82 9.05 -12.71
N HIS A 30 -0.21 10.14 -13.18
CA HIS A 30 0.83 10.10 -14.23
C HIS A 30 2.06 9.24 -13.89
N ARG A 31 2.26 8.93 -12.61
CA ARG A 31 3.39 8.14 -12.10
C ARG A 31 2.96 6.86 -11.39
N GLY A 32 1.74 6.38 -11.67
CA GLY A 32 1.13 5.27 -10.94
C GLY A 32 0.71 5.69 -9.52
N THR A 33 0.43 4.69 -8.69
CA THR A 33 0.05 4.85 -7.28
C THR A 33 0.47 3.64 -6.45
N SER A 34 0.20 3.67 -5.15
CA SER A 34 0.37 2.52 -4.25
C SER A 34 -0.83 2.38 -3.33
N TYR A 35 -1.26 1.14 -3.11
CA TYR A 35 -2.28 0.78 -2.13
C TYR A 35 -1.59 0.19 -0.90
N ASN A 36 -1.52 0.98 0.16
CA ASN A 36 -0.74 0.62 1.35
C ASN A 36 -1.57 -0.22 2.31
N SER A 37 -1.01 -1.35 2.72
CA SER A 37 -1.53 -2.23 3.76
C SER A 37 -0.39 -2.67 4.66
N TYR A 38 -0.68 -2.85 5.95
CA TYR A 38 0.33 -3.11 6.97
C TYR A 38 -0.05 -4.34 7.80
N LEU A 39 0.93 -5.19 8.05
CA LEU A 39 0.86 -6.30 8.98
C LEU A 39 1.64 -5.92 10.24
N VAL A 40 0.92 -5.82 11.36
CA VAL A 40 1.47 -5.60 12.70
C VAL A 40 1.42 -6.94 13.45
N GLU A 41 2.58 -7.44 13.85
CA GLU A 41 2.75 -8.75 14.50
C GLU A 41 3.03 -8.54 15.99
N ASP A 42 1.98 -8.61 16.80
CA ASP A 42 2.05 -8.52 18.26
C ASP A 42 0.96 -9.41 18.87
N GLU A 43 0.92 -9.51 20.20
CA GLU A 43 -0.24 -10.08 20.88
C GLU A 43 -1.49 -9.26 20.54
N LYS A 44 -2.46 -9.92 19.94
CA LYS A 44 -3.73 -9.31 19.54
C LYS A 44 -4.64 -9.24 20.78
N THR A 45 -4.73 -8.07 21.40
CA THR A 45 -5.49 -7.89 22.65
C THR A 45 -6.99 -7.57 22.45
N ALA A 46 -7.43 -7.31 21.21
CA ALA A 46 -8.82 -7.20 20.76
C ALA A 46 -8.91 -7.21 19.23
#